data_AF-A0A7S0DU39-F1
#
_entry.id   AF-A0A7S0DU39-F1
#
_cell.length_a   1.000
_cell.length_b   1.000
_cell.length_c   1.000
_cell.angle_alpha   90.00
_cell.angle_beta   90.00
_cell.angle_gamma   90.00
#
_symmetry.space_group_name_H-M   'P 1'
#
loop_
_entity.id
_entity.type
_entity.pdbx_description
1 polymer ?
#
loop_
_entity_poly.entity_id
_entity_poly.type
_entity_poly.pdbx_seq_one_letter_code
_entity_poly.pdbx_strand_id
1 'polypeptide(L)'
;MSLGFGFEYKTPEEAIVTVVEPGGPADAAGVRVGDVILQVNGEPVHQLSRGLKETLTQGGMEVSLLLQGQEQLLSSGTWGFIGMGSLRSRPQPRSVTIRRRPHKSPGKSREEVSLPPAAAAHREVGRECFRQGKWEEASSAFTEAISVCSESHTLYTNRALCSQKLGRWELVERDARLALSQPKGGSTSVKAHYLLGKALLELGRHEEAKNELLKSMSLSSSPDFKNYRGSIDAALCLARKRIWEKEQIKRSGREYDLRDELLQLAERCHENKKRKGADTSQSSSLEERSNAIYLIFKNSSQRTEVSAIPKDIICRLSRKVMIEPVTTPFGKTYEREAIEEHLTNSGGRDPFNASERFSASQLINNLA
;
A
#
# COMPACT_ATOMS: atom_id res chain seq x y z
N MET A 1 9.66 15.26 -2.41
CA MET A 1 9.83 14.59 -3.74
C MET A 1 11.26 14.86 -4.14
N SER A 2 12.15 13.89 -3.96
CA SER A 2 13.58 14.01 -4.26
C SER A 2 13.77 14.34 -5.75
N LEU A 3 14.50 15.42 -6.05
CA LEU A 3 14.69 15.97 -7.41
C LEU A 3 15.64 15.12 -8.29
N GLY A 4 15.84 13.84 -7.96
CA GLY A 4 16.78 12.94 -8.63
C GLY A 4 18.26 13.20 -8.30
N PHE A 5 18.57 14.28 -7.59
CA PHE A 5 19.93 14.64 -7.15
C PHE A 5 20.20 14.34 -5.68
N GLY A 6 19.23 13.81 -4.93
CA GLY A 6 19.41 13.37 -3.54
C GLY A 6 19.45 14.49 -2.50
N PHE A 7 18.77 15.61 -2.76
CA PHE A 7 18.56 16.69 -1.79
C PHE A 7 17.17 17.33 -1.96
N GLU A 8 16.68 17.97 -0.90
CA GLU A 8 15.49 18.83 -0.90
C GLU A 8 15.85 20.25 -0.42
N TYR A 9 15.07 21.25 -0.83
CA TYR A 9 15.29 22.65 -0.46
C TYR A 9 13.99 23.35 -0.03
N LYS A 10 14.12 24.38 0.81
CA LYS A 10 13.06 25.26 1.29
C LYS A 10 12.81 26.35 0.26
N THR A 11 11.54 26.48 -0.17
CA THR A 11 10.93 27.43 -1.13
C THR A 11 11.78 27.83 -2.36
N PRO A 12 11.19 28.02 -3.55
CA PRO A 12 11.97 28.46 -4.72
C PRO A 12 12.73 29.78 -4.53
N GLU A 13 12.24 30.64 -3.65
CA GLU A 13 12.80 31.98 -3.37
C GLU A 13 13.97 31.94 -2.38
N GLU A 14 13.93 31.06 -1.37
CA GLU A 14 14.98 30.97 -0.36
C GLU A 14 16.11 29.99 -0.77
N ALA A 15 15.77 28.96 -1.57
CA ALA A 15 16.71 28.01 -2.14
C ALA A 15 17.70 27.37 -1.13
N ILE A 16 17.23 27.15 0.11
CA ILE A 16 18.05 26.60 1.21
C ILE A 16 17.89 25.09 1.26
N VAL A 17 19.00 24.34 1.22
CA VAL A 17 18.98 22.87 1.32
C VAL A 17 18.50 22.44 2.71
N THR A 18 17.40 21.70 2.78
CA THR A 18 16.78 21.23 4.03
C THR A 18 17.11 19.78 4.34
N VAL A 19 17.29 18.96 3.30
CA VAL A 19 17.56 17.53 3.42
C VAL A 19 18.60 17.14 2.39
N VAL A 20 19.56 16.32 2.81
CA VAL A 20 20.51 15.64 1.92
C VAL A 20 20.41 14.14 2.22
N GLU A 21 20.20 13.33 1.19
CA GLU A 21 20.15 11.86 1.32
C GLU A 21 21.55 11.30 1.63
N PRO A 22 21.78 10.64 2.77
CA PRO A 22 23.10 10.09 3.13
C PRO A 22 23.58 9.07 2.10
N GLY A 23 24.81 9.24 1.59
CA GLY A 23 25.38 8.45 0.51
C GLY A 23 24.73 8.69 -0.86
N GLY A 24 23.85 9.69 -0.99
CA GLY A 24 23.21 10.12 -2.24
C GLY A 24 24.13 10.97 -3.13
N PRO A 25 23.70 11.33 -4.35
CA PRO A 25 24.51 12.12 -5.27
C PRO A 25 24.94 13.49 -4.71
N ALA A 26 24.03 14.19 -4.03
CA ALA A 26 24.31 15.47 -3.39
C ALA A 26 25.30 15.34 -2.22
N ASP A 27 25.17 14.30 -1.40
CA ASP A 27 26.10 14.03 -0.29
C ASP A 27 27.51 13.74 -0.83
N ALA A 28 27.61 12.91 -1.87
CA ALA A 28 28.88 12.62 -2.55
C ALA A 28 29.52 13.85 -3.22
N ALA A 29 28.70 14.81 -3.67
CA ALA A 29 29.15 16.08 -4.22
C ALA A 29 29.47 17.13 -3.15
N GLY A 30 29.30 16.82 -1.86
CA GLY A 30 29.62 17.71 -0.74
C GLY A 30 28.56 18.78 -0.44
N VAL A 31 27.31 18.57 -0.85
CA VAL A 31 26.16 19.39 -0.45
C VAL A 31 25.81 19.10 1.00
N ARG A 32 25.53 20.14 1.78
CA ARG A 32 25.19 20.04 3.21
C ARG A 32 23.84 20.67 3.49
N VAL A 33 23.16 20.16 4.52
CA VAL A 33 21.95 20.80 5.05
C VAL A 33 22.30 22.21 5.54
N GLY A 34 21.54 23.20 5.12
CA GLY A 34 21.78 24.63 5.37
C GLY A 34 22.58 25.34 4.28
N ASP A 35 23.00 24.67 3.21
CA ASP A 35 23.58 25.37 2.05
C ASP A 35 22.52 26.18 1.32
N VAL A 36 22.86 27.41 0.92
CA VAL A 36 22.03 28.26 0.06
C VAL A 36 22.49 28.12 -1.39
N ILE A 37 21.57 27.82 -2.29
CA ILE A 37 21.84 27.70 -3.72
C ILE A 37 21.79 29.09 -4.36
N LEU A 38 22.93 29.57 -4.85
CA LEU A 38 23.06 30.89 -5.47
C LEU A 38 22.90 30.84 -6.99
N GLN A 39 23.41 29.78 -7.63
CA GLN A 39 23.34 29.58 -9.07
C GLN A 39 23.10 28.11 -9.43
N VAL A 40 22.43 27.89 -10.57
CA VAL A 40 22.24 26.57 -11.19
C VAL A 40 22.73 26.67 -12.64
N ASN A 41 23.68 25.81 -13.01
CA ASN A 41 24.30 25.76 -14.35
C ASN A 41 24.86 27.11 -14.84
N GLY A 42 25.35 27.95 -13.92
CA GLY A 42 25.89 29.28 -14.21
C GLY A 42 24.85 30.41 -14.24
N GLU A 43 23.56 30.09 -14.12
CA GLU A 43 22.49 31.09 -14.02
C GLU A 43 22.12 31.36 -12.55
N PRO A 44 22.02 32.64 -12.11
CA PRO A 44 21.57 32.97 -10.77
C PRO A 44 20.13 32.53 -10.51
N VAL A 45 19.86 31.99 -9.31
CA VAL A 45 18.53 31.45 -8.96
C VAL A 45 17.41 32.48 -9.14
N HIS A 46 17.68 33.75 -8.85
CA HIS A 46 16.72 34.86 -9.00
C HIS A 46 16.46 35.27 -10.47
N GLN A 47 17.27 34.78 -11.42
CA GLN A 47 17.13 35.05 -12.86
C GLN A 47 16.66 33.81 -13.65
N LEU A 48 16.38 32.69 -12.98
CA LEU A 48 15.93 31.47 -13.63
C LEU A 48 14.56 31.67 -14.28
N SER A 49 14.54 31.72 -15.61
CA SER A 49 13.34 31.94 -16.45
C SER A 49 12.21 30.94 -16.21
N ARG A 50 12.53 29.73 -15.74
CA ARG A 50 11.58 28.63 -15.45
C ARG A 50 11.51 28.29 -13.96
N GLY A 51 12.17 29.05 -13.10
CA GLY A 51 12.27 28.75 -11.67
C GLY A 51 13.16 27.54 -11.34
N LEU A 52 13.54 27.44 -10.07
CA LEU A 52 14.53 26.49 -9.57
C LEU A 52 14.11 25.02 -9.73
N LYS A 53 12.84 24.70 -9.45
CA LYS A 53 12.35 23.32 -9.46
C LYS A 53 12.38 22.72 -10.86
N GLU A 54 11.91 23.47 -11.85
CA GLU A 54 11.82 23.01 -13.25
C GLU A 54 13.19 22.94 -13.90
N THR A 55 14.08 23.86 -13.56
CA THR A 55 15.48 23.84 -14.01
C THR A 55 16.21 22.59 -13.49
N LEU A 56 15.96 22.19 -12.24
CA LEU A 56 16.53 20.98 -11.66
C LEU A 56 15.89 19.70 -12.23
N THR A 57 14.59 19.68 -12.54
CA THR A 57 13.93 18.47 -13.07
C THR A 57 14.21 18.27 -14.56
N GLN A 58 14.23 19.33 -15.37
CA GLN A 58 14.54 19.28 -16.80
C GLN A 58 16.05 19.27 -17.10
N GLY A 59 16.89 19.65 -16.12
CA GLY A 59 18.33 19.49 -16.20
C GLY A 59 18.71 18.04 -16.52
N GLY A 60 19.72 17.85 -17.35
CA GLY A 60 20.16 16.54 -17.84
C GLY A 60 20.74 15.64 -16.74
N MET A 61 21.71 14.79 -17.10
CA MET A 61 22.33 13.87 -16.13
C MET A 61 23.23 14.57 -15.10
N GLU A 62 23.58 15.84 -15.31
CA GLU A 62 24.45 16.60 -14.42
C GLU A 62 23.85 17.98 -14.14
N VAL A 63 24.09 18.49 -12.93
CA VAL A 63 23.78 19.87 -12.55
C VAL A 63 24.96 20.47 -11.81
N SER A 64 25.35 21.68 -12.17
CA SER A 64 26.35 22.47 -11.45
C SER A 64 25.65 23.49 -10.56
N LEU A 65 25.96 23.49 -9.26
CA LEU A 65 25.40 24.41 -8.28
C LEU A 65 26.50 25.27 -7.67
N LEU A 66 26.23 26.57 -7.53
CA LEU A 66 27.04 27.45 -6.68
C LEU A 66 26.37 27.55 -5.30
N LEU A 67 27.04 27.04 -4.27
CA LEU A 67 26.50 26.94 -2.91
C LEU A 67 27.24 27.86 -1.95
N GLN A 68 26.51 28.47 -1.02
CA GLN A 68 27.07 29.19 0.12
C GLN A 68 26.63 28.53 1.42
N GLY A 69 27.60 28.09 2.24
CA GLY A 69 27.29 27.49 3.53
C GLY A 69 26.81 28.54 4.52
N GLN A 70 25.77 28.22 5.28
CA GLN A 70 25.33 29.04 6.42
C GLN A 70 26.08 28.59 7.68
N GLU A 71 26.61 29.52 8.49
CA GLU A 71 27.13 29.16 9.82
C GLU A 71 25.96 28.64 10.66
N GLN A 72 26.08 27.40 11.15
CA GLN A 72 25.14 26.87 12.14
C GLN A 72 25.25 27.71 13.41
N LEU A 73 24.27 28.56 13.68
CA LEU A 73 24.00 29.01 15.03
C LEU A 73 23.52 27.78 15.81
N LEU A 74 24.44 27.14 16.53
CA LEU A 74 24.11 26.09 17.50
C LEU A 74 23.15 26.69 18.53
N SER A 75 21.86 26.34 18.44
CA SER A 75 20.93 26.54 19.54
C SER A 75 21.25 25.51 20.63
N SER A 76 22.20 25.82 21.50
CA SER A 76 22.32 25.18 22.80
C SER A 76 22.50 26.27 23.84
N GLY A 77 21.52 26.39 24.73
CA GLY A 77 21.51 27.39 25.79
C GLY A 77 22.75 27.31 26.66
N THR A 78 23.48 28.41 26.74
CA THR A 78 24.14 28.96 27.94
C THR A 78 24.86 30.23 27.50
N TRP A 79 24.35 31.40 27.93
CA TRP A 79 25.02 32.67 27.70
C TRP A 79 26.16 32.81 28.70
N GLY A 80 27.35 32.33 28.33
CA GLY A 80 28.61 32.65 29.00
C GLY A 80 29.37 33.68 28.18
N PHE A 81 29.48 34.89 28.70
CA PHE A 81 30.35 35.94 28.17
C PHE A 81 31.79 35.43 28.02
N ILE A 82 32.40 35.59 26.83
CA ILE A 82 33.82 35.92 26.62
C ILE A 82 33.98 36.52 25.21
N GLY A 83 34.58 37.71 25.13
CA GLY A 83 35.60 38.03 24.12
C GLY A 83 35.16 38.63 22.79
N MET A 84 35.37 39.94 22.63
CA MET A 84 35.55 40.60 21.34
C MET A 84 36.72 39.96 20.56
N GLY A 85 36.56 39.82 19.24
CA GLY A 85 37.69 39.75 18.30
C GLY A 85 37.76 38.49 17.42
N SER A 86 36.92 38.43 16.39
CA SER A 86 37.32 37.94 15.05
C SER A 86 36.14 38.15 14.11
N LEU A 87 36.27 39.04 13.12
CA LEU A 87 35.37 39.01 11.96
C LEU A 87 35.57 37.65 11.29
N ARG A 88 34.68 36.69 11.55
CA ARG A 88 34.67 35.43 10.81
C ARG A 88 34.38 35.78 9.35
N SER A 89 35.39 35.59 8.51
CA SER A 89 35.26 35.76 7.07
C SER A 89 34.09 34.92 6.57
N ARG A 90 33.16 35.53 5.83
CA ARG A 90 32.04 34.81 5.20
C ARG A 90 32.60 33.60 4.44
N PRO A 91 32.02 32.40 4.61
CA PRO A 91 32.45 31.24 3.84
C PRO A 91 32.32 31.55 2.35
N GLN A 92 33.41 31.35 1.62
CA GLN A 92 33.46 31.56 0.17
C GLN A 92 32.47 30.60 -0.51
N PRO A 93 31.77 31.06 -1.56
CA PRO A 93 30.87 30.18 -2.31
C PRO A 93 31.67 29.06 -2.99
N ARG A 94 31.11 27.85 -2.98
CA ARG A 94 31.72 26.66 -3.58
C ARG A 94 30.87 26.15 -4.74
N SER A 95 31.54 25.82 -5.85
CA SER A 95 30.88 25.17 -6.98
C SER A 95 30.92 23.66 -6.80
N VAL A 96 29.77 23.00 -6.91
CA VAL A 96 29.64 21.54 -6.87
C VAL A 96 28.90 21.06 -8.10
N THR A 97 29.36 19.96 -8.68
CA THR A 97 28.65 19.31 -9.80
C THR A 97 28.09 17.98 -9.31
N ILE A 98 26.76 17.85 -9.36
CA ILE A 98 26.04 16.66 -8.94
C ILE A 98 25.64 15.89 -10.19
N ARG A 99 26.05 14.62 -10.25
CA ARG A 99 25.64 13.70 -11.31
C ARG A 99 24.47 12.85 -10.83
N ARG A 100 23.37 12.83 -11.58
CA ARG A 100 22.25 11.91 -11.30
C ARG A 100 22.80 10.48 -11.29
N ARG A 101 22.38 9.67 -10.31
CA ARG A 101 22.46 8.22 -10.53
C ARG A 101 21.54 7.92 -11.71
N PRO A 102 21.99 7.17 -12.73
CA PRO A 102 21.05 6.66 -13.72
C PRO A 102 19.92 6.00 -12.95
N HIS A 103 18.66 6.25 -13.35
CA HIS A 103 17.55 5.46 -12.86
C HIS A 103 17.91 4.01 -13.10
N LYS A 104 18.37 3.33 -12.05
CA LYS A 104 18.42 1.89 -12.04
C LYS A 104 16.95 1.53 -12.02
N SER A 105 16.42 1.23 -13.22
CA SER A 105 15.23 0.40 -13.34
C SER A 105 15.36 -0.66 -12.24
N PRO A 106 14.35 -0.84 -11.37
CA PRO A 106 14.45 -1.78 -10.26
C PRO A 106 15.10 -3.05 -10.80
N GLY A 107 16.25 -3.39 -10.21
CA GLY A 107 17.22 -4.29 -10.81
C GLY A 107 16.52 -5.51 -11.37
N LYS A 108 16.84 -5.88 -12.62
CA LYS A 108 16.41 -7.11 -13.27
C LYS A 108 16.25 -8.20 -12.21
N SER A 109 15.01 -8.58 -11.90
CA SER A 109 14.75 -9.87 -11.27
C SER A 109 15.33 -10.89 -12.24
N ARG A 110 16.50 -11.41 -11.87
CA ARG A 110 17.43 -12.12 -12.75
C ARG A 110 17.01 -13.58 -12.90
N GLU A 111 15.75 -13.79 -13.27
CA GLU A 111 15.17 -15.05 -13.73
C GLU A 111 14.11 -14.76 -14.81
N GLU A 112 14.37 -13.81 -15.72
CA GLU A 112 13.64 -13.80 -16.98
C GLU A 112 14.13 -15.00 -17.80
N VAL A 113 13.23 -15.96 -18.05
CA VAL A 113 13.38 -16.99 -19.09
C VAL A 113 14.02 -16.33 -20.31
N SER A 114 15.12 -16.89 -20.81
CA SER A 114 15.78 -16.40 -22.02
C SER A 114 14.76 -16.38 -23.16
N LEU A 115 14.21 -15.19 -23.43
CA LEU A 115 13.26 -14.99 -24.50
C LEU A 115 14.02 -14.95 -25.83
N PRO A 116 13.47 -15.52 -26.91
CA PRO A 116 13.98 -15.29 -28.25
C PRO A 116 14.16 -13.78 -28.52
N PRO A 117 15.21 -13.34 -29.23
CA PRO A 117 15.46 -11.92 -29.48
C PRO A 117 14.26 -11.17 -30.07
N ALA A 118 13.52 -11.83 -30.97
CA ALA A 118 12.29 -11.29 -31.55
C ALA A 118 11.20 -11.06 -30.48
N ALA A 119 10.93 -12.05 -29.62
CA ALA A 119 9.96 -11.91 -28.53
C ALA A 119 10.38 -10.83 -27.51
N ALA A 120 11.68 -10.73 -27.23
CA ALA A 120 12.23 -9.68 -26.37
C ALA A 120 12.03 -8.28 -26.98
N ALA A 121 12.25 -8.12 -28.29
CA ALA A 121 12.03 -6.85 -28.98
C ALA A 121 10.56 -6.40 -28.89
N HIS A 122 9.61 -7.28 -29.24
CA HIS A 122 8.17 -6.97 -29.12
C HIS A 122 7.76 -6.67 -27.66
N ARG A 123 8.36 -7.36 -26.68
CA ARG A 123 8.12 -7.07 -25.26
C ARG A 123 8.60 -5.69 -24.85
N GLU A 124 9.77 -5.25 -25.30
CA GLU A 124 10.27 -3.91 -24.99
C GLU A 124 9.44 -2.82 -25.68
N VAL A 125 8.98 -3.05 -26.91
CA VAL A 125 7.99 -2.17 -27.57
C VAL A 125 6.71 -2.07 -26.74
N GLY A 126 6.16 -3.20 -26.28
CA GLY A 126 4.98 -3.22 -25.42
C GLY A 126 5.19 -2.47 -24.09
N ARG A 127 6.38 -2.61 -23.47
CA ARG A 127 6.75 -1.86 -22.25
C ARG A 127 6.84 -0.36 -22.50
N GLU A 128 7.36 0.05 -23.64
CA GLU A 128 7.44 1.45 -24.05
C GLU A 128 6.03 2.04 -24.24
N CYS A 129 5.19 1.40 -25.05
CA CYS A 129 3.79 1.79 -25.25
C CYS A 129 3.02 1.86 -23.91
N PHE A 130 3.26 0.91 -23.01
CA PHE A 130 2.68 0.93 -21.66
C PHE A 130 3.11 2.16 -20.86
N ARG A 131 4.39 2.55 -20.91
CA ARG A 131 4.87 3.75 -20.21
C ARG A 131 4.26 5.03 -20.80
N GLN A 132 4.01 5.04 -22.10
CA GLN A 132 3.35 6.14 -22.82
C GLN A 132 1.83 6.19 -22.60
N GLY A 133 1.24 5.21 -21.88
CA GLY A 133 -0.20 5.15 -21.64
C GLY A 133 -1.02 4.59 -22.81
N LYS A 134 -0.37 4.04 -23.84
CA LYS A 134 -1.01 3.47 -25.02
C LYS A 134 -1.30 1.98 -24.80
N TRP A 135 -2.33 1.70 -24.01
CA TRP A 135 -2.63 0.35 -23.51
C TRP A 135 -3.01 -0.64 -24.62
N GLU A 136 -3.72 -0.20 -25.66
CA GLU A 136 -4.13 -1.07 -26.76
C GLU A 136 -2.96 -1.47 -27.66
N GLU A 137 -2.13 -0.50 -28.07
CA GLU A 137 -0.89 -0.76 -28.82
C GLU A 137 0.04 -1.69 -28.02
N ALA A 138 0.18 -1.45 -26.70
CA ALA A 138 0.95 -2.32 -25.82
C ALA A 138 0.40 -3.76 -25.80
N SER A 139 -0.92 -3.92 -25.75
CA SER A 139 -1.57 -5.23 -25.80
C SER A 139 -1.32 -5.97 -27.12
N SER A 140 -1.32 -5.24 -28.24
CA SER A 140 -0.96 -5.79 -29.56
C SER A 140 0.49 -6.27 -29.58
N ALA A 141 1.43 -5.44 -29.15
CA ALA A 141 2.85 -5.78 -29.09
C ALA A 141 3.13 -6.98 -28.17
N PHE A 142 2.44 -7.09 -27.02
CA PHE A 142 2.54 -8.29 -26.18
C PHE A 142 1.92 -9.52 -26.82
N THR A 143 0.88 -9.38 -27.63
CA THR A 143 0.28 -10.49 -28.37
C THR A 143 1.22 -11.01 -29.46
N GLU A 144 1.91 -10.10 -30.17
CA GLU A 144 2.99 -10.46 -31.09
C GLU A 144 4.13 -11.20 -30.36
N ALA A 145 4.55 -10.70 -29.19
CA ALA A 145 5.57 -11.37 -28.37
C ALA A 145 5.14 -12.78 -27.95
N ILE A 146 3.87 -12.97 -27.56
CA ILE A 146 3.30 -14.28 -27.19
C ILE A 146 3.23 -15.23 -28.38
N SER A 147 2.95 -14.72 -29.59
CA SER A 147 2.93 -15.54 -30.81
C SER A 147 4.30 -16.13 -31.13
N VAL A 148 5.38 -15.44 -30.77
CA VAL A 148 6.76 -15.90 -30.93
C VAL A 148 7.18 -16.80 -29.76
N CYS A 149 6.76 -16.49 -28.53
CA CYS A 149 7.09 -17.27 -27.34
C CYS A 149 5.90 -17.38 -26.39
N SER A 150 5.19 -18.50 -26.47
CA SER A 150 3.97 -18.75 -25.68
C SER A 150 4.24 -19.29 -24.26
N GLU A 151 5.47 -19.67 -23.93
CA GLU A 151 5.83 -20.33 -22.66
C GLU A 151 6.12 -19.35 -21.50
N SER A 152 6.14 -18.04 -21.78
CA SER A 152 6.56 -17.04 -20.81
C SER A 152 5.37 -16.45 -20.06
N HIS A 153 5.26 -16.77 -18.76
CA HIS A 153 4.22 -16.20 -17.88
C HIS A 153 4.31 -14.66 -17.78
N THR A 154 5.52 -14.09 -17.92
CA THR A 154 5.74 -12.63 -17.86
C THR A 154 5.02 -11.88 -18.98
N LEU A 155 4.95 -12.44 -20.18
CA LEU A 155 4.27 -11.83 -21.32
C LEU A 155 2.76 -11.76 -21.10
N TYR A 156 2.15 -12.86 -20.61
CA TYR A 156 0.74 -12.88 -20.24
C TYR A 156 0.41 -11.90 -19.12
N THR A 157 1.23 -11.84 -18.05
CA THR A 157 0.97 -10.87 -16.97
C THR A 157 1.13 -9.41 -17.42
N ASN A 158 2.01 -9.12 -18.39
CA ASN A 158 2.14 -7.78 -18.95
C ASN A 158 0.96 -7.41 -19.85
N ARG A 159 0.45 -8.34 -20.66
CA ARG A 159 -0.79 -8.13 -21.43
C ARG A 159 -1.99 -7.97 -20.51
N ALA A 160 -2.09 -8.77 -19.45
CA ALA A 160 -3.12 -8.65 -18.42
C ALA A 160 -3.12 -7.26 -17.76
N LEU A 161 -1.94 -6.67 -17.48
CA LEU A 161 -1.87 -5.30 -16.97
C LEU A 161 -2.45 -4.26 -17.94
N CYS A 162 -2.23 -4.43 -19.25
CA CYS A 162 -2.81 -3.55 -20.26
C CYS A 162 -4.34 -3.64 -20.23
N SER A 163 -4.88 -4.87 -20.24
CA SER A 163 -6.33 -5.12 -20.14
C SER A 163 -6.93 -4.59 -18.83
N GLN A 164 -6.17 -4.66 -17.73
CA GLN A 164 -6.57 -4.09 -16.43
C GLN A 164 -6.70 -2.57 -16.50
N LYS A 165 -5.77 -1.87 -17.18
CA LYS A 165 -5.86 -0.42 -17.39
C LYS A 165 -7.06 -0.02 -18.26
N LEU A 166 -7.50 -0.91 -19.14
CA LEU A 166 -8.70 -0.74 -19.97
C LEU A 166 -9.99 -1.19 -19.28
N GLY A 167 -9.93 -1.75 -18.07
CA GLY A 167 -11.11 -2.26 -17.34
C GLY A 167 -11.73 -3.54 -17.92
N ARG A 168 -11.00 -4.28 -18.77
CA ARG A 168 -11.48 -5.52 -19.42
C ARG A 168 -11.17 -6.74 -18.55
N TRP A 169 -11.91 -6.94 -17.47
CA TRP A 169 -11.60 -7.90 -16.40
C TRP A 169 -11.62 -9.37 -16.84
N GLU A 170 -12.47 -9.73 -17.80
CA GLU A 170 -12.56 -11.08 -18.35
C GLU A 170 -11.26 -11.46 -19.08
N LEU A 171 -10.67 -10.51 -19.80
CA LEU A 171 -9.38 -10.71 -20.46
C LEU A 171 -8.24 -10.82 -19.44
N VAL A 172 -8.31 -10.04 -18.35
CA VAL A 172 -7.35 -10.13 -17.24
C VAL A 172 -7.41 -11.51 -16.60
N GLU A 173 -8.61 -12.03 -16.31
CA GLU A 173 -8.79 -13.37 -15.75
C GLU A 173 -8.17 -14.43 -16.68
N ARG A 174 -8.50 -14.37 -17.97
CA ARG A 174 -7.99 -15.33 -18.96
C ARG A 174 -6.46 -15.31 -19.00
N ASP A 175 -5.86 -14.14 -19.12
CA ASP A 175 -4.41 -14.00 -19.23
C ASP A 175 -3.69 -14.38 -17.93
N ALA A 176 -4.28 -14.07 -16.76
CA ALA A 176 -3.72 -14.47 -15.48
C ALA A 176 -3.76 -16.00 -15.30
N ARG A 177 -4.85 -16.67 -15.68
CA ARG A 177 -4.92 -18.15 -15.68
C ARG A 177 -3.91 -18.77 -16.64
N LEU A 178 -3.76 -18.20 -17.84
CA LEU A 178 -2.75 -18.64 -18.79
C LEU A 178 -1.34 -18.47 -18.23
N ALA A 179 -1.05 -17.34 -17.58
CA ALA A 179 0.23 -17.09 -16.93
C ALA A 179 0.53 -18.15 -15.85
N LEU A 180 -0.45 -18.50 -15.01
CA LEU A 180 -0.30 -19.50 -13.96
C LEU A 180 -0.12 -20.93 -14.52
N SER A 181 -0.73 -21.23 -15.67
CA SER A 181 -0.59 -22.53 -16.34
C SER A 181 0.77 -22.75 -17.01
N GLN A 182 1.61 -21.73 -17.11
CA GLN A 182 2.90 -21.86 -17.77
C GLN A 182 3.89 -22.70 -16.94
N PRO A 183 4.61 -23.65 -17.56
CA PRO A 183 5.48 -24.59 -16.84
C PRO A 183 6.69 -23.89 -16.20
N LYS A 184 7.15 -22.77 -16.77
CA LYS A 184 8.32 -22.03 -16.31
C LYS A 184 7.93 -20.94 -15.33
N GLY A 185 7.80 -21.31 -14.05
CA GLY A 185 7.60 -20.38 -12.93
C GLY A 185 6.23 -19.67 -12.90
N GLY A 186 5.28 -20.11 -13.73
CA GLY A 186 3.94 -19.52 -13.79
C GLY A 186 3.19 -19.66 -12.47
N SER A 187 3.16 -20.87 -11.92
CA SER A 187 2.46 -21.20 -10.66
C SER A 187 3.04 -20.51 -9.42
N THR A 188 4.25 -19.95 -9.49
CA THR A 188 4.90 -19.23 -8.37
C THR A 188 4.92 -17.72 -8.59
N SER A 189 4.19 -17.23 -9.60
CA SER A 189 4.13 -15.80 -9.91
C SER A 189 3.15 -15.07 -8.99
N VAL A 190 3.69 -14.31 -8.03
CA VAL A 190 2.92 -13.41 -7.16
C VAL A 190 2.01 -12.48 -7.98
N LYS A 191 2.57 -11.88 -9.03
CA LYS A 191 1.86 -10.95 -9.91
C LYS A 191 0.66 -11.62 -10.60
N ALA A 192 0.81 -12.85 -11.08
CA ALA A 192 -0.27 -13.55 -11.75
C ALA A 192 -1.42 -13.89 -10.80
N HIS A 193 -1.13 -14.39 -9.59
CA HIS A 193 -2.14 -14.62 -8.56
C HIS A 193 -2.84 -13.33 -8.12
N TYR A 194 -2.09 -12.24 -7.93
CA TYR A 194 -2.67 -10.93 -7.62
C TYR A 194 -3.62 -10.44 -8.73
N LEU A 195 -3.21 -10.51 -10.00
CA LEU A 195 -4.04 -10.07 -11.12
C LEU A 195 -5.30 -10.93 -11.27
N LEU A 196 -5.19 -12.25 -11.07
CA LEU A 196 -6.34 -13.15 -11.07
C LEU A 196 -7.31 -12.81 -9.94
N GLY A 197 -6.80 -12.66 -8.71
CA GLY A 197 -7.61 -12.29 -7.56
C GLY A 197 -8.32 -10.95 -7.75
N LYS A 198 -7.64 -9.96 -8.33
CA LYS A 198 -8.23 -8.66 -8.65
C LYS A 198 -9.32 -8.75 -9.72
N ALA A 199 -9.09 -9.50 -10.81
CA ALA A 199 -10.10 -9.70 -11.84
C ALA A 199 -11.35 -10.38 -11.27
N LEU A 200 -11.17 -11.45 -10.47
CA LEU A 200 -12.26 -12.17 -9.83
C LEU A 200 -13.06 -11.30 -8.85
N LEU A 201 -12.41 -10.34 -8.17
CA LEU A 201 -13.11 -9.37 -7.33
C LEU A 201 -14.08 -8.54 -8.16
N GLU A 202 -13.62 -7.95 -9.25
CA GLU A 202 -14.46 -7.09 -10.08
C GLU A 202 -15.54 -7.86 -10.84
N LEU A 203 -15.31 -9.14 -11.13
CA LEU A 203 -16.31 -10.06 -11.70
C LEU A 203 -17.31 -10.60 -10.64
N GLY A 204 -17.20 -10.20 -9.37
CA GLY A 204 -18.13 -10.60 -8.29
C GLY A 204 -17.87 -11.98 -7.68
N ARG A 205 -16.79 -12.68 -8.09
CA ARG A 205 -16.40 -14.01 -7.60
C ARG A 205 -15.49 -13.90 -6.37
N HIS A 206 -16.04 -13.35 -5.28
CA HIS A 206 -15.26 -12.91 -4.11
C HIS A 206 -14.52 -14.02 -3.35
N GLU A 207 -15.10 -15.22 -3.24
CA GLU A 207 -14.46 -16.35 -2.53
C GLU A 207 -13.26 -16.89 -3.29
N GLU A 208 -13.39 -17.07 -4.61
CA GLU A 208 -12.27 -17.49 -5.45
C GLU A 208 -11.17 -16.42 -5.45
N ALA A 209 -11.56 -15.14 -5.50
CA ALA A 209 -10.60 -14.04 -5.40
C ALA A 209 -9.81 -14.08 -4.10
N LYS A 210 -10.48 -14.26 -2.96
CA LYS A 210 -9.82 -14.37 -1.65
C LYS A 210 -8.81 -15.51 -1.63
N ASN A 211 -9.17 -16.69 -2.16
CA ASN A 211 -8.28 -17.84 -2.19
C ASN A 211 -7.04 -17.60 -3.04
N GLU A 212 -7.19 -16.99 -4.22
CA GLU A 212 -6.06 -16.65 -5.10
C GLU A 212 -5.15 -15.57 -4.50
N LEU A 213 -5.72 -14.57 -3.82
CA LEU A 213 -4.95 -13.55 -3.12
C LEU A 213 -4.19 -14.14 -1.91
N LEU A 214 -4.76 -15.12 -1.21
CA LEU A 214 -4.05 -15.84 -0.14
C LEU A 214 -2.90 -16.69 -0.69
N LYS A 215 -3.05 -17.31 -1.86
CA LYS A 215 -1.93 -17.97 -2.56
C LYS A 215 -0.84 -16.96 -2.94
N SER A 216 -1.22 -15.76 -3.38
CA SER A 216 -0.25 -14.69 -3.62
C SER A 216 0.51 -14.28 -2.34
N MET A 217 -0.15 -14.38 -1.18
CA MET A 217 0.43 -14.05 0.14
C MET A 217 1.38 -15.14 0.64
N SER A 218 1.09 -16.41 0.38
CA SER A 218 1.98 -17.52 0.76
C SER A 218 3.30 -17.51 -0.01
N LEU A 219 3.33 -16.85 -1.18
CA LEU A 219 4.55 -16.61 -1.98
C LEU A 219 5.40 -15.43 -1.45
N SER A 220 5.37 -15.18 -0.14
CA SER A 220 6.03 -14.05 0.52
C SER A 220 7.56 -14.03 0.37
N SER A 221 8.17 -15.18 0.11
CA SER A 221 9.61 -15.32 -0.15
C SER A 221 10.05 -14.78 -1.52
N SER A 222 9.12 -14.55 -2.45
CA SER A 222 9.45 -14.04 -3.77
C SER A 222 9.91 -12.57 -3.70
N PRO A 223 10.97 -12.17 -4.43
CA PRO A 223 11.44 -10.78 -4.47
C PRO A 223 10.34 -9.79 -4.89
N ASP A 224 9.45 -10.22 -5.78
CA ASP A 224 8.36 -9.39 -6.31
C ASP A 224 7.26 -9.13 -5.26
N PHE A 225 7.16 -9.97 -4.22
CA PHE A 225 6.12 -9.86 -3.20
C PHE A 225 6.11 -8.51 -2.49
N LYS A 226 7.28 -7.95 -2.19
CA LYS A 226 7.40 -6.64 -1.52
C LYS A 226 6.69 -5.53 -2.28
N ASN A 227 6.72 -5.56 -3.62
CA ASN A 227 6.09 -4.55 -4.47
C ASN A 227 4.56 -4.69 -4.49
N TYR A 228 4.04 -5.91 -4.32
CA TYR A 228 2.60 -6.20 -4.40
C TYR A 228 1.94 -6.32 -3.02
N ARG A 229 2.68 -6.46 -1.91
CA ARG A 229 2.14 -6.69 -0.55
C ARG A 229 0.97 -5.75 -0.22
N GLY A 230 1.20 -4.43 -0.25
CA GLY A 230 0.14 -3.46 0.05
C GLY A 230 -1.07 -3.53 -0.91
N SER A 231 -0.85 -3.90 -2.18
CA SER A 231 -1.94 -4.09 -3.15
C SER A 231 -2.72 -5.38 -2.89
N ILE A 232 -2.04 -6.45 -2.48
CA ILE A 232 -2.64 -7.74 -2.09
C ILE A 232 -3.45 -7.55 -0.81
N ASP A 233 -2.92 -6.85 0.19
CA ASP A 233 -3.60 -6.56 1.46
C ASP A 233 -4.89 -5.76 1.24
N ALA A 234 -4.81 -4.69 0.42
CA ALA A 234 -5.98 -3.91 0.06
C ALA A 234 -7.05 -4.76 -0.66
N ALA A 235 -6.63 -5.63 -1.58
CA ALA A 235 -7.53 -6.53 -2.30
C ALA A 235 -8.14 -7.59 -1.37
N LEU A 236 -7.38 -8.16 -0.43
CA LEU A 236 -7.86 -9.11 0.56
C LEU A 236 -8.89 -8.48 1.51
N CYS A 237 -8.62 -7.27 1.98
CA CYS A 237 -9.57 -6.50 2.79
C CYS A 237 -10.88 -6.26 2.04
N LEU A 238 -10.80 -5.85 0.76
CA LEU A 238 -11.98 -5.66 -0.07
C LEU A 238 -12.74 -6.97 -0.31
N ALA A 239 -12.04 -8.07 -0.58
CA ALA A 239 -12.64 -9.39 -0.76
C ALA A 239 -13.41 -9.84 0.50
N ARG A 240 -12.76 -9.75 1.67
CA ARG A 240 -13.38 -10.08 2.97
C ARG A 240 -14.60 -9.21 3.25
N LYS A 241 -14.53 -7.91 2.96
CA LYS A 241 -15.65 -6.99 3.08
C LYS A 241 -16.83 -7.41 2.20
N ARG A 242 -16.60 -7.63 0.90
CA ARG A 242 -17.68 -8.01 -0.04
C ARG A 242 -18.29 -9.38 0.29
N ILE A 243 -17.49 -10.33 0.79
CA ILE A 243 -18.00 -11.62 1.30
C ILE A 243 -18.91 -11.39 2.51
N TRP A 244 -18.44 -10.61 3.48
CA TRP A 244 -19.21 -10.28 4.67
C TRP A 244 -20.51 -9.58 4.33
N GLU A 245 -20.49 -8.56 3.47
CA GLU A 245 -21.69 -7.82 3.02
C GLU A 245 -22.72 -8.76 2.37
N LYS A 246 -22.28 -9.67 1.49
CA LYS A 246 -23.15 -10.67 0.87
C LYS A 246 -23.79 -11.58 1.91
N GLU A 247 -23.03 -12.01 2.91
CA GLU A 247 -23.55 -12.87 3.97
C GLU A 247 -24.46 -12.12 4.94
N GLN A 248 -24.18 -10.84 5.21
CA GLN A 248 -25.05 -9.96 5.98
C GLN A 248 -26.39 -9.75 5.30
N ILE A 249 -26.41 -9.50 3.98
CA ILE A 249 -27.66 -9.37 3.22
C ILE A 249 -28.50 -10.64 3.33
N LYS A 250 -27.89 -11.83 3.14
CA LYS A 250 -28.61 -13.10 3.32
C LYS A 250 -29.13 -13.29 4.74
N ARG A 251 -28.31 -12.96 5.74
CA ARG A 251 -28.69 -13.07 7.15
C ARG A 251 -29.87 -12.17 7.46
N SER A 252 -29.81 -10.91 7.03
CA SER A 252 -30.88 -9.92 7.19
C SER A 252 -32.15 -10.34 6.45
N GLY A 253 -32.03 -10.90 5.24
CA GLY A 253 -33.18 -11.47 4.52
C GLY A 253 -33.86 -12.60 5.29
N ARG A 254 -33.09 -13.58 5.78
CA ARG A 254 -33.62 -14.67 6.63
C ARG A 254 -34.30 -14.16 7.90
N GLU A 255 -33.73 -13.13 8.51
CA GLU A 255 -34.28 -12.50 9.72
C GLU A 255 -35.62 -11.80 9.42
N TYR A 256 -35.70 -11.12 8.28
CA TYR A 256 -36.94 -10.51 7.79
C TYR A 256 -38.02 -11.55 7.50
N ASP A 257 -37.69 -12.61 6.74
CA ASP A 257 -38.63 -13.68 6.37
C ASP A 257 -39.19 -14.37 7.62
N LEU A 258 -38.31 -14.72 8.57
CA LEU A 258 -38.71 -15.35 9.83
C LEU A 258 -39.61 -14.43 10.66
N ARG A 259 -39.31 -13.14 10.72
CA ARG A 259 -40.13 -12.16 11.44
C ARG A 259 -41.53 -12.08 10.84
N ASP A 260 -41.63 -12.02 9.52
CA ASP A 260 -42.92 -11.95 8.82
C ASP A 260 -43.75 -13.22 9.06
N GLU A 261 -43.14 -14.41 8.91
CA GLU A 261 -43.80 -15.68 9.20
C GLU A 261 -44.32 -15.76 10.64
N LEU A 262 -43.53 -15.31 11.62
CA LEU A 262 -43.94 -15.31 13.03
C LEU A 262 -45.12 -14.37 13.29
N LEU A 263 -45.16 -13.20 12.64
CA LEU A 263 -46.29 -12.27 12.75
C LEU A 263 -47.55 -12.88 12.13
N GLN A 264 -47.46 -13.45 10.93
CA GLN A 264 -48.59 -14.14 10.31
C GLN A 264 -49.11 -15.31 11.15
N LEU A 265 -48.22 -16.11 11.76
CA LEU A 265 -48.60 -17.20 12.67
C LEU A 265 -49.27 -16.67 13.95
N ALA A 266 -48.82 -15.52 14.48
CA ALA A 266 -49.44 -14.89 15.63
C ALA A 266 -50.88 -14.45 15.32
N GLU A 267 -51.10 -13.81 14.16
CA GLU A 267 -52.41 -13.41 13.65
C GLU A 267 -53.34 -14.61 13.43
N ARG A 268 -52.89 -15.64 12.69
CA ARG A 268 -53.69 -16.87 12.46
C ARG A 268 -54.08 -17.57 13.77
N CYS A 269 -53.15 -17.63 14.74
CA CYS A 269 -53.44 -18.17 16.06
C CYS A 269 -54.52 -17.36 16.78
N HIS A 270 -54.48 -16.02 16.68
CA HIS A 270 -55.47 -15.13 17.28
C HIS A 270 -56.84 -15.31 16.62
N GLU A 271 -56.91 -15.34 15.29
CA GLU A 271 -58.15 -15.58 14.54
C GLU A 271 -58.78 -16.94 14.86
N ASN A 272 -57.98 -18.01 14.94
CA ASN A 272 -58.47 -19.34 15.29
C ASN A 272 -59.04 -19.40 16.72
N LYS A 273 -58.45 -18.68 17.67
CA LYS A 273 -59.00 -18.56 19.03
C LYS A 273 -60.30 -17.75 19.04
N LYS A 274 -60.38 -16.66 18.29
CA LYS A 274 -61.59 -15.85 18.12
C LYS A 274 -62.74 -16.68 17.53
N ARG A 275 -62.48 -17.50 16.51
CA ARG A 275 -63.45 -18.44 15.92
C ARG A 275 -63.97 -19.49 16.92
N LYS A 276 -63.17 -19.88 17.91
CA LYS A 276 -63.54 -20.85 18.95
C LYS A 276 -64.32 -20.23 20.13
N GLY A 277 -64.75 -18.97 20.04
CA GLY A 277 -65.65 -18.35 21.01
C GLY A 277 -65.00 -17.90 22.32
N ALA A 278 -63.68 -17.65 22.33
CA ALA A 278 -62.98 -17.14 23.52
C ALA A 278 -63.00 -15.59 23.57
N ASP A 279 -63.26 -15.05 24.77
CA ASP A 279 -63.73 -13.69 25.08
C ASP A 279 -62.80 -12.50 24.71
N THR A 280 -63.38 -11.30 24.74
CA THR A 280 -62.99 -9.99 24.16
C THR A 280 -61.73 -9.34 24.75
N SER A 281 -61.17 -9.85 25.86
CA SER A 281 -59.89 -9.37 26.46
C SER A 281 -58.62 -9.78 25.67
N GLN A 282 -58.75 -10.33 24.46
CA GLN A 282 -57.65 -10.98 23.73
C GLN A 282 -56.88 -10.10 22.73
N SER A 283 -57.34 -8.88 22.43
CA SER A 283 -56.56 -7.96 21.59
C SER A 283 -55.23 -7.59 22.24
N SER A 284 -55.17 -7.48 23.58
CA SER A 284 -53.90 -7.26 24.30
C SER A 284 -52.94 -8.43 24.10
N SER A 285 -53.43 -9.67 24.00
CA SER A 285 -52.59 -10.86 23.84
C SER A 285 -51.92 -10.95 22.46
N LEU A 286 -52.58 -10.48 21.40
CA LEU A 286 -51.94 -10.38 20.08
C LEU A 286 -50.89 -9.27 20.09
N GLU A 287 -51.24 -8.11 20.64
CA GLU A 287 -50.34 -6.95 20.74
C GLU A 287 -49.10 -7.27 21.59
N GLU A 288 -49.26 -7.98 22.71
CA GLU A 288 -48.16 -8.51 23.54
C GLU A 288 -47.25 -9.45 22.77
N ARG A 289 -47.81 -10.38 21.98
CA ARG A 289 -47.02 -11.33 21.16
C ARG A 289 -46.28 -10.61 20.03
N SER A 290 -46.93 -9.66 19.35
CA SER A 290 -46.31 -8.83 18.31
C SER A 290 -45.19 -7.96 18.89
N ASN A 291 -45.40 -7.36 20.06
CA ASN A 291 -44.39 -6.61 20.78
C ASN A 291 -43.22 -7.50 21.22
N ALA A 292 -43.49 -8.72 21.71
CA ALA A 292 -42.45 -9.67 22.07
C ALA A 292 -41.59 -10.07 20.86
N ILE A 293 -42.23 -10.37 19.72
CA ILE A 293 -41.54 -10.65 18.44
C ILE A 293 -40.67 -9.45 18.07
N TYR A 294 -41.24 -8.24 18.05
CA TYR A 294 -40.49 -7.03 17.74
C TYR A 294 -39.27 -6.82 18.65
N LEU A 295 -39.43 -6.98 19.96
CA LEU A 295 -38.34 -6.82 20.91
C LEU A 295 -37.21 -7.84 20.72
N ILE A 296 -37.52 -9.09 20.37
CA ILE A 296 -36.52 -10.12 20.07
C ILE A 296 -35.67 -9.68 18.87
N PHE A 297 -36.30 -9.29 17.76
CA PHE A 297 -35.61 -8.86 16.54
C PHE A 297 -34.90 -7.50 16.68
N LYS A 298 -35.42 -6.61 17.53
CA LYS A 298 -34.75 -5.36 17.89
C LYS A 298 -33.45 -5.65 18.67
N ASN A 299 -33.52 -6.56 19.64
CA ASN A 299 -32.36 -6.94 20.46
C ASN A 299 -31.30 -7.72 19.65
N SER A 300 -31.69 -8.55 18.68
CA SER A 300 -30.74 -9.20 17.76
C SER A 300 -30.02 -8.18 16.90
N SER A 301 -30.75 -7.19 16.36
CA SER A 301 -30.19 -6.12 15.53
C SER A 301 -29.14 -5.30 16.28
N GLN A 302 -29.38 -4.97 17.55
CA GLN A 302 -28.44 -4.23 18.40
C GLN A 302 -27.15 -5.00 18.71
N ARG A 303 -27.20 -6.34 18.79
CA ARG A 303 -25.97 -7.17 18.94
C ARG A 303 -25.07 -7.15 17.71
N THR A 304 -25.60 -6.73 16.56
CA THR A 304 -24.86 -6.60 15.30
C THR A 304 -24.11 -5.27 15.18
N GLU A 305 -24.37 -4.31 16.08
CA GLU A 305 -23.55 -3.11 16.17
C GLU A 305 -22.14 -3.48 16.63
N VAL A 306 -21.12 -2.85 16.01
CA VAL A 306 -19.72 -3.18 16.24
C VAL A 306 -19.38 -2.99 17.72
N SER A 307 -19.23 -4.09 18.45
CA SER A 307 -18.76 -4.05 19.84
C SER A 307 -17.36 -3.45 19.88
N ALA A 308 -17.03 -2.72 20.96
CA ALA A 308 -15.68 -2.23 21.19
C ALA A 308 -14.65 -3.37 21.06
N ILE A 309 -13.69 -3.20 20.15
CA ILE A 309 -12.63 -4.19 19.91
C ILE A 309 -11.79 -4.30 21.20
N PRO A 310 -11.56 -5.52 21.75
CA PRO A 310 -10.72 -5.69 22.92
C PRO A 310 -9.34 -5.06 22.73
N LYS A 311 -8.85 -4.34 23.75
CA LYS A 311 -7.58 -3.60 23.64
C LYS A 311 -6.37 -4.53 23.42
N ASP A 312 -6.46 -5.76 23.89
CA ASP A 312 -5.35 -6.73 23.84
C ASP A 312 -5.04 -7.24 22.43
N ILE A 313 -6.01 -7.15 21.51
CA ILE A 313 -5.80 -7.52 20.09
C ILE A 313 -5.39 -6.32 19.22
N ILE A 314 -5.32 -5.12 19.81
CA ILE A 314 -4.92 -3.90 19.12
C ILE A 314 -3.43 -3.67 19.36
N CYS A 315 -2.66 -3.52 18.29
CA CYS A 315 -1.27 -3.17 18.38
C CYS A 315 -1.11 -1.77 18.97
N ARG A 316 -0.32 -1.64 20.05
CA ARG A 316 -0.05 -0.34 20.69
C ARG A 316 0.70 0.65 19.79
N LEU A 317 1.48 0.16 18.83
CA LEU A 317 2.20 0.99 17.85
C LEU A 317 1.29 1.48 16.73
N SER A 318 0.68 0.54 15.99
CA SER A 318 -0.10 0.86 14.79
C SER A 318 -1.53 1.31 15.09
N ARG A 319 -2.03 1.07 16.31
CA ARG A 319 -3.42 1.27 16.75
C ARG A 319 -4.44 0.52 15.89
N LYS A 320 -4.02 -0.55 15.22
CA LYS A 320 -4.84 -1.44 14.41
C LYS A 320 -4.90 -2.83 15.05
N VAL A 321 -5.91 -3.62 14.68
CA VAL A 321 -5.96 -5.04 15.04
C VAL A 321 -4.71 -5.73 14.50
N MET A 322 -4.06 -6.54 15.33
CA MET A 322 -2.87 -7.29 14.96
C MET A 322 -3.25 -8.41 13.98
N ILE A 323 -2.61 -8.43 12.81
CA ILE A 323 -2.75 -9.46 11.77
C ILE A 323 -1.59 -10.44 11.86
N GLU A 324 -0.36 -9.94 12.03
CA GLU A 324 0.85 -10.75 12.25
C GLU A 324 1.44 -10.42 13.63
N PRO A 325 0.81 -10.90 14.72
CA PRO A 325 1.28 -10.60 16.07
C PRO A 325 2.65 -11.26 16.32
N VAL A 326 3.61 -10.46 16.76
CA VAL A 326 4.94 -10.90 17.18
C VAL A 326 5.22 -10.45 18.60
N THR A 327 5.78 -11.34 19.39
CA THR A 327 6.13 -11.11 20.79
C THR A 327 7.60 -10.75 20.88
N THR A 328 7.91 -9.66 21.56
CA THR A 328 9.28 -9.28 21.91
C THR A 328 9.85 -10.24 22.96
N PRO A 329 11.18 -10.33 23.13
CA PRO A 329 11.78 -11.13 24.22
C PRO A 329 11.27 -10.77 25.63
N PHE A 330 10.71 -9.56 25.78
CA PHE A 330 10.16 -9.04 27.04
C PHE A 330 8.65 -9.30 27.19
N GLY A 331 8.06 -10.12 26.32
CA GLY A 331 6.66 -10.57 26.44
C GLY A 331 5.61 -9.58 25.92
N LYS A 332 6.01 -8.50 25.23
CA LYS A 332 5.05 -7.55 24.64
C LYS A 332 4.72 -7.95 23.20
N THR A 333 3.44 -7.97 22.84
CA THR A 333 3.00 -8.29 21.47
C THR A 333 2.76 -7.01 20.65
N TYR A 334 3.24 -7.01 19.41
CA TYR A 334 3.05 -5.95 18.43
C TYR A 334 2.69 -6.52 17.06
N GLU A 335 2.22 -5.66 16.15
CA GLU A 335 2.16 -5.96 14.73
C GLU A 335 3.58 -6.01 14.17
N ARG A 336 3.92 -7.08 13.45
CA ARG A 336 5.26 -7.33 12.91
C ARG A 336 5.84 -6.16 12.14
N GLU A 337 5.11 -5.66 11.15
CA GLU A 337 5.58 -4.58 10.28
C GLU A 337 5.88 -3.30 11.09
N ALA A 338 5.00 -2.96 12.03
CA ALA A 338 5.14 -1.76 12.84
C ALA A 338 6.35 -1.82 13.79
N ILE A 339 6.63 -2.97 14.39
CA ILE A 339 7.78 -3.12 15.28
C ILE A 339 9.10 -3.20 14.50
N GLU A 340 9.13 -3.89 13.35
CA GLU A 340 10.33 -3.97 12.50
C GLU A 340 10.74 -2.57 11.96
N GLU A 341 9.77 -1.78 11.51
CA GLU A 341 9.99 -0.38 11.11
C GLU A 341 10.50 0.47 12.28
N HIS A 342 9.86 0.34 13.46
CA HIS A 342 10.28 1.06 14.65
C HIS A 342 11.73 0.73 15.05
N LEU A 343 12.10 -0.55 15.11
CA LEU A 343 13.45 -0.99 15.50
C LEU A 343 14.51 -0.45 14.53
N THR A 344 14.18 -0.39 13.24
CA THR A 344 15.07 0.18 12.20
C THR A 344 15.32 1.67 12.45
N ASN A 345 14.28 2.42 12.81
CA ASN A 345 14.36 3.86 13.07
C ASN A 345 14.93 4.22 14.45
N SER A 346 14.68 3.39 15.47
CA SER A 346 15.02 3.67 16.87
C SER A 346 16.40 3.15 17.28
N GLY A 347 17.06 2.38 16.42
CA GLY A 347 18.34 1.71 16.71
C GLY A 347 18.16 0.54 17.68
N GLY A 348 17.08 -0.24 17.51
CA GLY A 348 16.78 -1.44 18.27
C GLY A 348 16.25 -1.21 19.69
N ARG A 349 15.57 -0.08 19.96
CA ARG A 349 14.94 0.21 21.26
C ARG A 349 13.45 -0.17 21.23
N ASP A 350 12.92 -0.67 22.35
CA ASP A 350 11.48 -0.89 22.50
C ASP A 350 10.72 0.45 22.44
N PRO A 351 9.58 0.52 21.72
CA PRO A 351 8.84 1.77 21.58
C PRO A 351 8.27 2.34 22.87
N PHE A 352 8.03 1.49 23.87
CA PHE A 352 7.40 1.89 25.14
C PHE A 352 8.33 1.69 26.35
N ASN A 353 9.52 1.13 26.14
CA ASN A 353 10.56 1.05 27.15
C ASN A 353 11.96 1.24 26.55
N ALA A 354 12.45 2.48 26.54
CA ALA A 354 13.76 2.81 25.94
C ALA A 354 14.97 2.09 26.57
N SER A 355 14.80 1.46 27.74
CA SER A 355 15.85 0.64 28.39
C SER A 355 15.99 -0.77 27.78
N GLU A 356 14.91 -1.28 27.17
CA GLU A 356 14.88 -2.59 26.51
C GLU A 356 15.43 -2.45 25.08
N ARG A 357 16.44 -3.25 24.73
CA ARG A 357 17.01 -3.29 23.37
C ARG A 357 17.01 -4.70 22.81
N PHE A 358 16.57 -4.82 21.56
CA PHE A 358 16.51 -6.08 20.84
C PHE A 358 16.56 -5.85 19.33
N SER A 359 16.86 -6.92 18.60
CA SER A 359 16.92 -6.95 17.14
C SER A 359 15.67 -7.62 16.56
N ALA A 360 15.36 -7.32 15.30
CA ALA A 360 14.20 -7.92 14.60
C ALA A 360 14.26 -9.46 14.57
N SER A 361 15.46 -10.06 14.58
CA SER A 361 15.64 -11.52 14.63
C SER A 361 15.21 -12.16 15.95
N GLN A 362 15.04 -11.38 17.02
CA GLN A 362 14.60 -11.87 18.32
C GLN A 362 13.06 -11.83 18.48
N LEU A 363 12.33 -11.39 17.46
CA LEU A 363 10.87 -11.40 17.45
C LEU A 363 10.34 -12.82 17.26
N ILE A 364 9.44 -13.23 18.15
CA ILE A 364 8.83 -14.57 18.13
C ILE A 364 7.42 -14.46 17.57
N ASN A 365 7.04 -15.34 16.65
CA ASN A 365 5.65 -15.41 16.17
C ASN A 365 4.70 -15.78 17.31
N ASN A 366 3.72 -14.93 17.57
CA ASN A 366 2.67 -15.23 18.53
C ASN A 366 1.58 -16.06 17.85
N LEU A 367 1.73 -17.38 17.89
CA LEU A 367 0.81 -18.34 17.27
C LEU A 367 -0.36 -18.74 18.20
N ALA A 368 -0.39 -18.21 19.42
CA ALA A 368 -1.30 -18.61 20.49
C ALA A 368 -2.69 -17.94 20.39
#